data_AF-A0A7S3WQD8-F1
#
_entry.id   AF-A0A7S3WQD8-F1
#
_cell.length_a   1.000
_cell.length_b   1.000
_cell.length_c   1.000
_cell.angle_alpha   90.00
_cell.angle_beta   90.00
_cell.angle_gamma   90.00
#
_symmetry.space_group_name_H-M   'P 1'
#
loop_
_entity.id
_entity.type
_entity.pdbx_description
1 polymer ?
#
loop_
_entity_poly.entity_id
_entity_poly.type
_entity_poly.pdbx_seq_one_letter_code
_entity_poly.pdbx_strand_id
1 'polypeptide(L)'
;EGEEEEEEGGEEEEGGAEERLASVYEATVRRPADGAACVAWAVRLFRRLFEQQIRDLLAANPPGKLDESGAPFWGGTRLLPSPAAFDAAEPTHIDFVAAAAALKARTLGLAP
;
A
#
# COMPACT_ATOMS: atom_id res chain seq x y z
N GLU A 1 4.08 -44.74 -30.44
CA GLU A 1 3.19 -43.72 -29.85
C GLU A 1 3.69 -43.55 -28.43
N GLY A 2 4.45 -42.47 -28.20
CA GLY A 2 5.01 -42.15 -26.90
C GLY A 2 4.05 -41.20 -26.21
N GLU A 3 3.59 -41.59 -25.03
CA GLU A 3 2.79 -40.74 -24.17
C GLU A 3 3.78 -39.93 -23.32
N GLU A 4 3.91 -38.65 -23.64
CA GLU A 4 4.60 -37.67 -22.81
C GLU A 4 3.61 -37.26 -21.72
N GLU A 5 3.81 -37.80 -20.51
CA GLU A 5 3.13 -37.29 -19.31
C GLU A 5 3.79 -35.96 -18.93
N GLU A 6 3.07 -34.87 -19.18
CA GLU A 6 3.43 -33.53 -18.71
C GLU A 6 3.33 -33.50 -17.17
N GLU A 7 4.47 -33.38 -16.49
CA GLU A 7 4.52 -33.03 -15.08
C GLU A 7 3.97 -31.61 -14.90
N GLU A 8 2.77 -31.48 -14.35
CA GLU A 8 2.26 -30.21 -13.81
C GLU A 8 3.18 -29.76 -12.68
N GLY A 9 4.10 -28.86 -13.02
CA GLY A 9 4.86 -28.08 -12.06
C GLY A 9 3.90 -27.26 -11.21
N GLY A 10 3.72 -27.66 -9.96
CA GLY A 10 3.04 -26.86 -8.95
C GLY A 10 3.85 -25.58 -8.72
N GLU A 11 3.38 -24.48 -9.30
CA GLU A 11 3.92 -23.14 -9.04
C GLU A 11 3.74 -22.79 -7.56
N GLU A 12 4.86 -22.43 -6.95
CA GLU A 12 5.11 -22.37 -5.51
C GLU A 12 4.27 -21.30 -4.78
N GLU A 13 3.73 -21.66 -3.60
CA GLU A 13 3.16 -20.72 -2.61
C GLU A 13 4.26 -19.86 -1.91
N GLU A 14 5.24 -19.32 -2.65
CA GLU A 14 6.34 -18.54 -2.02
C GLU A 14 5.89 -17.15 -1.52
N GLY A 15 4.87 -16.54 -2.15
CA GLY A 15 4.40 -15.20 -1.75
C GLY A 15 3.64 -15.15 -0.41
N GLY A 16 3.04 -16.27 0.02
CA GLY A 16 2.18 -16.29 1.20
C GLY A 16 2.94 -16.27 2.53
N ALA A 17 4.12 -16.90 2.58
CA ALA A 17 4.92 -16.96 3.81
C ALA A 17 5.52 -15.59 4.17
N GLU A 18 6.05 -14.87 3.18
CA GLU A 18 6.59 -13.53 3.38
C GLU A 18 5.51 -12.53 3.81
N GLU A 19 4.33 -12.56 3.19
CA GLU A 19 3.21 -11.70 3.57
C GLU A 19 2.73 -11.98 5.00
N ARG A 20 2.64 -13.26 5.38
CA ARG A 20 2.30 -13.67 6.75
C ARG A 20 3.34 -13.17 7.76
N LEU A 21 4.64 -13.30 7.46
CA LEU A 21 5.71 -12.79 8.33
C LEU A 21 5.68 -11.27 8.44
N ALA A 22 5.47 -10.56 7.32
CA ALA A 22 5.32 -9.11 7.31
C ALA A 22 4.12 -8.67 8.17
N SER A 23 2.99 -9.38 8.07
CA SER A 23 1.80 -9.13 8.89
C SER A 23 2.07 -9.34 10.39
N VAL A 24 2.72 -10.46 10.76
CA VAL A 24 3.11 -10.74 12.16
C VAL A 24 4.08 -9.68 12.68
N TYR A 25 5.07 -9.28 11.87
CA TYR A 25 6.04 -8.25 12.22
C TYR A 25 5.38 -6.88 12.45
N GLU A 26 4.47 -6.48 11.57
CA GLU A 26 3.69 -5.24 11.72
C GLU A 26 2.79 -5.26 12.96
N ALA A 27 2.22 -6.41 13.30
CA ALA A 27 1.35 -6.60 14.46
C ALA A 27 2.12 -6.64 15.79
N THR A 28 3.38 -7.06 15.80
CA THR A 28 4.18 -7.27 17.01
C THR A 28 5.25 -6.20 17.20
N VAL A 29 6.16 -6.04 16.24
CA VAL A 29 7.33 -5.16 16.36
C VAL A 29 6.97 -3.70 16.11
N ARG A 30 6.06 -3.43 15.16
CA ARG A 30 5.59 -2.07 14.86
C ARG A 30 4.30 -1.70 15.58
N ARG A 31 3.93 -2.47 16.61
CA ARG A 31 2.77 -2.19 17.45
C ARG A 31 2.92 -0.84 18.15
N PRO A 32 2.00 0.13 17.94
CA PRO A 32 1.96 1.36 18.72
C PRO A 32 1.86 1.09 20.23
N ALA A 33 2.62 1.82 21.04
CA ALA A 33 2.62 1.70 22.49
C ALA A 33 1.51 2.53 23.17
N ASP A 34 1.11 3.65 22.56
CA ASP A 34 0.13 4.61 23.07
C ASP A 34 -0.62 5.31 21.92
N GLY A 35 -1.55 6.22 22.24
CA GLY A 35 -2.32 6.98 21.26
C GLY A 35 -1.45 7.86 20.35
N ALA A 36 -0.39 8.48 20.88
CA ALA A 36 0.54 9.28 20.09
C ALA A 36 1.27 8.43 19.04
N ALA A 37 1.65 7.20 19.39
CA ALA A 37 2.22 6.23 18.48
C ALA A 37 1.22 5.78 17.40
N CYS A 38 -0.09 5.70 17.72
CA CYS A 38 -1.15 5.44 16.73
C CYS A 38 -1.28 6.61 15.73
N VAL A 39 -1.18 7.86 16.19
CA VAL A 39 -1.16 9.05 15.31
C VAL A 39 0.06 9.02 14.39
N ALA A 40 1.24 8.75 14.94
CA ALA A 40 2.46 8.63 14.14
C ALA A 40 2.38 7.49 13.12
N TRP A 41 1.75 6.37 13.48
CA TRP A 41 1.45 5.27 12.55
C TRP A 41 0.50 5.72 11.43
N ALA A 42 -0.57 6.45 11.75
CA ALA A 42 -1.54 6.92 10.77
C ALA A 42 -0.94 7.92 9.77
N VAL A 43 -0.05 8.82 10.21
CA VAL A 43 0.70 9.72 9.31
C VAL A 43 1.62 8.93 8.37
N ARG A 44 2.31 7.90 8.88
CA ARG A 44 3.12 7.00 8.03
C ARG A 44 2.27 6.23 7.03
N LEU A 45 1.08 5.78 7.45
CA LEU A 45 0.13 5.11 6.57
C LEU A 45 -0.34 6.03 5.44
N PHE A 46 -0.70 7.28 5.76
CA PHE A 46 -1.07 8.28 4.75
C PHE A 46 0.02 8.43 3.69
N ARG A 47 1.26 8.68 4.13
CA ARG A 47 2.42 8.84 3.21
C ARG A 47 2.64 7.59 2.37
N ARG A 48 2.50 6.40 2.93
CA ARG A 48 2.63 5.15 2.17
C ARG A 48 1.60 5.07 1.04
N LEU A 49 0.32 5.29 1.37
CA LEU A 49 -0.80 5.09 0.43
C LEU A 49 -0.90 6.19 -0.63
N PHE A 50 -0.82 7.45 -0.21
CA PHE A 50 -1.15 8.58 -1.08
C PHE A 50 0.08 9.28 -1.66
N GLU A 51 1.27 9.03 -1.11
CA GLU A 51 2.52 9.60 -1.62
C GLU A 51 3.41 8.53 -2.25
N GLN A 52 3.94 7.60 -1.47
CA GLN A 52 4.97 6.66 -1.93
C GLN A 52 4.46 5.72 -3.01
N GLN A 53 3.32 5.05 -2.78
CA GLN A 53 2.74 4.14 -3.78
C GLN A 53 2.42 4.84 -5.10
N ILE A 54 1.97 6.09 -5.05
CA ILE A 54 1.70 6.89 -6.26
C ILE A 54 3.00 7.25 -6.96
N ARG A 55 4.07 7.61 -6.22
CA ARG A 55 5.40 7.84 -6.79
C ARG A 55 5.95 6.58 -7.46
N ASP A 56 5.83 5.42 -6.83
CA ASP A 56 6.31 4.14 -7.37
C ASP A 56 5.54 3.76 -8.65
N LEU A 57 4.22 3.95 -8.65
CA LEU A 57 3.37 3.75 -9.83
C LEU A 57 3.79 4.64 -11.01
N LEU A 58 4.09 5.92 -10.74
CA LEU A 58 4.56 6.88 -11.74
C LEU A 58 5.99 6.59 -12.20
N ALA A 59 6.85 6.04 -11.34
CA ALA A 59 8.20 5.62 -11.72
C ALA A 59 8.16 4.43 -12.69
N ALA A 60 7.28 3.45 -12.45
CA ALA A 60 7.06 2.32 -13.34
C ALA A 60 6.34 2.72 -14.65
N ASN A 61 5.49 3.75 -14.58
CA ASN A 61 4.69 4.24 -15.69
C ASN A 61 4.78 5.77 -15.78
N PRO A 62 5.88 6.33 -16.30
CA PRO A 62 6.06 7.77 -16.37
C PRO A 62 5.01 8.44 -17.26
N PRO A 63 4.70 9.73 -17.04
CA PRO A 63 3.89 10.52 -17.94
C PRO A 63 4.42 10.44 -19.38
N GLY A 64 3.55 10.13 -20.34
CA GLY A 64 3.93 9.97 -21.75
C GLY A 64 4.41 8.56 -22.15
N LYS A 65 4.46 7.59 -21.22
CA LYS A 65 4.66 6.18 -21.57
C LYS A 65 3.58 5.73 -22.57
N LEU A 66 3.98 4.98 -23.60
CA LEU A 66 3.07 4.31 -24.51
C LEU A 66 2.86 2.85 -24.08
N ASP A 67 1.69 2.30 -24.37
CA ASP A 67 1.42 0.88 -24.23
C ASP A 67 1.88 0.07 -25.45
N GLU A 68 1.67 -1.24 -25.42
CA GLU A 68 2.11 -2.16 -26.49
C GLU A 68 1.45 -1.87 -27.85
N SER A 69 0.29 -1.20 -27.85
CA SER A 69 -0.39 -0.77 -29.07
C SER A 69 0.10 0.58 -29.59
N GLY A 70 0.99 1.25 -28.86
CA GLY A 70 1.49 2.59 -29.16
C GLY A 70 0.57 3.71 -28.69
N ALA A 71 -0.49 3.42 -27.92
CA ALA A 71 -1.38 4.43 -27.34
C ALA A 71 -0.83 4.96 -26.01
N PRO A 72 -1.19 6.19 -25.57
CA PRO A 72 -0.78 6.71 -24.26
C PRO A 72 -1.25 5.82 -23.11
N PHE A 73 -0.31 5.37 -22.26
CA PHE A 73 -0.61 4.54 -21.09
C PHE A 73 -1.58 5.23 -20.14
N TRP A 74 -1.38 6.54 -19.92
CA TRP A 74 -2.28 7.42 -19.17
C TRP A 74 -3.23 8.12 -20.15
N GLY A 75 -4.31 7.44 -20.50
CA GLY A 75 -5.33 7.93 -21.42
C GLY A 75 -6.62 7.10 -21.33
N GLY A 76 -7.68 7.55 -21.98
CA GLY A 76 -8.99 6.87 -21.93
C GLY A 76 -9.54 6.81 -20.50
N THR A 77 -9.63 5.60 -19.93
CA THR A 77 -10.10 5.36 -18.55
C THR A 77 -9.00 5.41 -17.50
N ARG A 78 -7.72 5.46 -17.88
CA ARG A 78 -6.58 5.52 -16.95
C ARG A 78 -6.19 6.98 -16.70
N LEU A 79 -6.52 7.47 -15.51
CA LEU A 79 -6.17 8.83 -15.09
C LEU A 79 -4.74 8.86 -14.55
N LEU A 80 -3.98 9.90 -14.92
CA LEU A 80 -2.66 10.17 -14.35
C LEU A 80 -2.81 10.68 -12.90
N PRO A 81 -2.37 9.93 -11.87
CA PRO A 81 -2.47 10.38 -10.49
C PRO A 81 -1.39 11.40 -10.15
N SER A 82 -1.58 12.11 -9.03
CA SER A 82 -0.57 12.99 -8.43
C SER A 82 -0.35 12.58 -6.96
N PRO A 83 0.91 12.42 -6.51
CA PRO A 83 1.19 12.11 -5.10
C PRO A 83 0.70 13.23 -4.19
N ALA A 84 0.02 12.88 -3.10
CA ALA A 84 -0.42 13.82 -2.07
C ALA A 84 0.61 13.85 -0.93
N ALA A 85 1.34 14.96 -0.80
CA ALA A 85 2.21 15.17 0.35
C ALA A 85 1.36 15.47 1.59
N PHE A 86 1.73 14.86 2.73
CA PHE A 86 1.02 15.12 3.97
C PHE A 86 1.16 16.58 4.40
N ASP A 87 0.02 17.22 4.67
CA ASP A 87 -0.09 18.59 5.17
C ASP A 87 -1.05 18.60 6.37
N ALA A 88 -0.60 19.15 7.50
CA ALA A 88 -1.38 19.25 8.72
C ALA A 88 -2.38 20.42 8.72
N ALA A 89 -2.26 21.34 7.76
CA ALA A 89 -3.24 22.41 7.55
C ALA A 89 -4.44 21.97 6.70
N GLU A 90 -4.33 20.85 5.99
CA GLU A 90 -5.37 20.31 5.13
C GLU A 90 -6.37 19.46 5.96
N PRO A 91 -7.64 19.86 6.09
CA PRO A 91 -8.60 19.18 6.94
C PRO A 91 -8.79 17.71 6.60
N THR A 92 -8.81 17.36 5.31
CA THR A 92 -9.01 15.99 4.86
C THR A 92 -7.87 15.05 5.28
N HIS A 93 -6.64 15.57 5.34
CA HIS A 93 -5.48 14.80 5.82
C HIS A 93 -5.58 14.54 7.32
N ILE A 94 -6.00 15.56 8.09
CA ILE A 94 -6.18 15.43 9.54
C ILE A 94 -7.31 14.47 9.86
N ASP A 95 -8.45 14.55 9.16
CA ASP A 95 -9.58 13.64 9.33
C ASP A 95 -9.18 12.17 9.09
N PHE A 96 -8.41 11.92 8.02
CA PHE A 96 -7.86 10.59 7.76
C PHE A 96 -6.99 10.11 8.92
N VAL A 97 -6.04 10.93 9.37
CA VAL A 97 -5.10 10.57 10.44
C VAL A 97 -5.83 10.29 11.74
N ALA A 98 -6.80 11.14 12.11
CA ALA A 98 -7.60 10.99 13.31
C ALA A 98 -8.42 9.68 13.28
N ALA A 99 -9.13 9.43 12.17
CA ALA A 99 -9.93 8.21 12.02
C ALA A 99 -9.06 6.94 12.03
N ALA A 100 -7.96 6.95 11.28
CA ALA A 100 -7.04 5.81 11.22
C ALA A 100 -6.39 5.53 12.58
N ALA A 101 -5.91 6.57 13.28
CA ALA A 101 -5.30 6.43 14.60
C ALA A 101 -6.30 5.89 15.63
N ALA A 102 -7.53 6.40 15.63
CA ALA A 102 -8.58 5.92 16.52
C ALA A 102 -8.93 4.45 16.27
N LEU A 103 -9.07 4.04 15.00
CA LEU A 103 -9.28 2.63 14.66
C LEU A 103 -8.11 1.76 15.12
N LYS A 104 -6.86 2.21 14.91
CA LYS A 104 -5.67 1.48 15.36
C LYS A 104 -5.64 1.34 16.88
N ALA A 105 -5.87 2.42 17.63
CA ALA A 105 -5.93 2.41 19.09
C ALA A 105 -6.97 1.40 19.60
N ARG A 106 -8.17 1.40 19.02
CA ARG A 106 -9.25 0.44 19.37
C ARG A 106 -8.83 -1.02 19.16
N THR A 107 -8.12 -1.34 18.06
CA THR A 107 -7.62 -2.72 17.85
C THR A 107 -6.59 -3.17 18.88
N LEU A 108 -5.94 -2.22 19.56
CA LEU A 108 -4.88 -2.49 20.54
C LEU A 108 -5.34 -2.37 22.00
N GLY A 109 -6.62 -2.03 22.22
CA GLY A 109 -7.16 -1.73 23.55
C GLY A 109 -6.61 -0.46 24.17
N LEU A 110 -6.10 0.47 23.35
CA LEU A 110 -5.57 1.76 23.80
C LEU A 110 -6.68 2.82 23.81
N ALA A 111 -6.56 3.79 24.71
CA ALA A 111 -7.36 5.01 24.63
C ALA A 111 -7.02 5.76 23.33
N PRO A 112 -8.03 6.29 22.62
CA PRO A 112 -7.82 7.09 21.41
C PRO A 112 -7.03 8.38 21.70
#